data_AF-A0A3A8HNS3-F1
#
_entry.id   AF-A0A3A8HNS3-F1
#
_cell.length_a   1.000
_cell.length_b   1.000
_cell.length_c   1.000
_cell.angle_alpha   90.00
_cell.angle_beta   90.00
_cell.angle_gamma   90.00
#
_symmetry.space_group_name_H-M   'P 1'
#
loop_
_entity.id
_entity.type
_entity.pdbx_description
1 polymer ?
#
loop_
_entity_poly.entity_id
_entity_poly.type
_entity_poly.pdbx_seq_one_letter_code
_entity_poly.pdbx_strand_id
1 'polypeptide(L)'
;MFRDDAQRAAVCNSFLVHVSKPPLFTAEGPIPLAFDLLEACSWSSGERAFLHLAWTLWDAEKAVPFMDVVGSLDSRSYALLAGFIAALGEGSPAIDRWLASAHKSRPPPHALRMVDSVNSDREE
;
A
#
# COMPACT_ATOMS: atom_id res chain seq x y z
N MET A 1 11.95 -7.44 11.48
CA MET A 1 12.80 -6.23 11.48
C MET A 1 13.47 -6.11 10.12
N PHE A 2 13.52 -4.90 9.54
CA PHE A 2 14.22 -4.64 8.28
C PHE A 2 15.74 -4.77 8.47
N ARG A 3 16.49 -5.14 7.42
CA ARG A 3 17.97 -5.16 7.53
C ARG A 3 18.60 -3.78 7.50
N ASP A 4 18.02 -2.86 6.73
CA ASP A 4 18.52 -1.52 6.46
C ASP A 4 17.34 -0.63 5.99
N ASP A 5 17.60 0.67 5.94
CA ASP A 5 16.60 1.65 5.49
C ASP A 5 16.25 1.51 4.01
N ALA A 6 17.15 0.97 3.19
CA ALA A 6 16.88 0.72 1.78
C ALA A 6 15.79 -0.36 1.60
N GLN A 7 15.85 -1.44 2.37
CA GLN A 7 14.81 -2.48 2.39
C GLN A 7 13.49 -1.92 2.90
N ARG A 8 13.53 -1.08 3.94
CA ARG A 8 12.34 -0.39 4.45
C ARG A 8 11.71 0.50 3.38
N ALA A 9 12.51 1.31 2.69
CA ALA A 9 12.06 2.18 1.61
C ALA A 9 11.45 1.38 0.45
N ALA A 10 12.06 0.25 0.08
CA ALA A 10 11.54 -0.65 -0.94
C ALA A 10 10.16 -1.22 -0.58
N VAL A 11 9.93 -1.55 0.70
CA VAL A 11 8.61 -1.99 1.19
C VAL A 11 7.59 -0.87 1.10
N CYS A 12 7.91 0.32 1.61
CA CYS A 12 7.06 1.50 1.51
C CYS A 12 6.66 1.79 0.06
N ASN A 13 7.62 1.79 -0.85
CA ASN A 13 7.38 2.02 -2.27
C ASN A 13 6.58 0.90 -2.94
N SER A 14 6.68 -0.34 -2.46
CA SER A 14 5.90 -1.46 -3.01
C SER A 14 4.40 -1.28 -2.77
N PHE A 15 4.02 -0.72 -1.61
CA PHE A 15 2.63 -0.34 -1.35
C PHE A 15 2.15 0.78 -2.28
N LEU A 16 2.97 1.81 -2.49
CA LEU A 16 2.64 2.92 -3.37
C LEU A 16 2.49 2.46 -4.83
N VAL A 17 3.41 1.63 -5.31
CA VAL A 17 3.35 1.07 -6.67
C VAL A 17 2.10 0.21 -6.87
N HIS A 18 1.70 -0.56 -5.85
CA HIS A 18 0.48 -1.36 -5.90
C HIS A 18 -0.78 -0.51 -6.14
N VAL A 19 -0.83 0.69 -5.56
CA VAL A 19 -1.89 1.68 -5.81
C VAL A 19 -1.56 2.69 -6.90
N SER A 20 -0.65 2.34 -7.82
CA SER A 20 -0.26 3.17 -8.98
C SER A 20 0.27 4.56 -8.65
N LYS A 21 0.87 4.73 -7.47
CA LYS A 21 1.57 5.96 -7.06
C LYS A 21 3.08 5.82 -7.32
N PRO A 22 3.78 6.94 -7.58
CA PRO A 22 5.23 6.91 -7.71
C PRO A 22 5.89 6.53 -6.39
N PRO A 23 7.15 6.04 -6.42
CA PRO A 23 7.97 5.91 -5.23
C PRO A 23 8.12 7.25 -4.51
N LEU A 24 7.97 7.24 -3.18
CA LEU A 24 8.05 8.43 -2.33
C LEU A 24 9.10 8.30 -1.22
N PHE A 25 9.72 7.12 -1.07
CA PHE A 25 10.69 6.83 -0.01
C PHE A 25 12.04 6.45 -0.62
N THR A 26 13.13 6.96 -0.06
CA THR A 26 14.51 6.56 -0.35
C THR A 26 15.13 5.98 0.92
N ALA A 27 16.38 5.49 0.84
CA ALA A 27 17.07 4.98 2.02
C ALA A 27 17.32 6.07 3.08
N GLU A 28 17.36 7.33 2.65
CA GLU A 28 17.58 8.49 3.52
C GLU A 28 16.28 9.01 4.15
N GLY A 29 15.12 8.72 3.57
CA GLY A 29 13.86 9.30 4.03
C GLY A 29 12.75 9.35 2.99
N PRO A 30 11.55 9.80 3.41
CA PRO A 30 10.52 10.24 2.49
C PRO A 30 10.99 11.49 1.74
N ILE A 31 10.74 11.55 0.43
CA ILE A 31 11.04 12.75 -0.37
C ILE A 31 10.06 13.88 -0.01
N PRO A 32 10.36 15.16 -0.32
CA PRO A 32 9.48 16.28 0.02
C PRO A 32 8.02 16.09 -0.44
N LEU A 33 7.83 15.55 -1.65
CA LEU A 33 6.51 15.23 -2.20
C LEU A 33 5.70 14.24 -1.32
N ALA A 34 6.36 13.37 -0.56
CA ALA A 34 5.68 12.44 0.34
C ALA A 34 4.89 13.16 1.46
N PHE A 35 5.41 14.30 1.92
CA PHE A 35 4.78 15.13 2.95
C PHE A 35 3.58 15.88 2.37
N ASP A 36 3.74 16.48 1.19
CA ASP A 36 2.64 17.17 0.50
C ASP A 36 1.46 16.24 0.23
N LEU A 37 1.75 14.98 -0.11
CA LEU A 37 0.74 13.97 -0.40
C LEU A 37 0.06 13.40 0.85
N LEU A 38 0.68 13.52 2.03
CA LEU A 38 0.06 13.12 3.30
C LEU A 38 -1.13 14.02 3.66
N GLU A 39 -1.02 15.31 3.35
CA GLU A 39 -2.04 16.33 3.61
C GLU A 39 -3.10 16.40 2.48
N ALA A 40 -2.86 15.76 1.33
CA ALA A 40 -3.71 15.89 0.16
C ALA A 40 -5.05 15.15 0.28
N CYS A 41 -6.14 15.83 -0.12
CA CYS A 41 -7.51 15.28 -0.10
C CYS A 41 -7.90 14.42 -1.31
N SER A 42 -7.04 14.31 -2.33
CA SER A 42 -7.39 13.71 -3.64
C SER A 42 -7.22 12.19 -3.74
N TRP A 43 -6.88 11.52 -2.64
CA TRP A 43 -6.60 10.08 -2.62
C TRP A 43 -7.86 9.29 -2.29
N SER A 44 -8.06 8.15 -2.95
CA SER A 44 -9.05 7.16 -2.51
C SER A 44 -8.69 6.60 -1.14
N SER A 45 -9.67 6.02 -0.43
CA SER A 45 -9.46 5.45 0.90
C SER A 45 -8.38 4.37 0.91
N GLY A 46 -8.35 3.48 -0.08
CA GLY A 46 -7.33 2.43 -0.20
C GLY A 46 -5.93 2.97 -0.51
N GLU A 47 -5.82 3.98 -1.39
CA GLU A 47 -4.55 4.65 -1.66
C GLU A 47 -4.01 5.32 -0.39
N ARG A 48 -4.88 6.04 0.34
CA ARG A 48 -4.52 6.73 1.58
C ARG A 48 -4.12 5.74 2.67
N ALA A 49 -4.81 4.60 2.77
CA ALA A 49 -4.44 3.53 3.70
C ALA A 49 -3.02 3.02 3.46
N PHE A 50 -2.61 2.79 2.21
CA PHE A 50 -1.25 2.37 1.89
C PHE A 50 -0.21 3.47 2.09
N LEU A 51 -0.54 4.74 1.84
CA LEU A 51 0.34 5.85 2.18
C LEU A 51 0.59 5.91 3.69
N HIS A 52 -0.47 5.84 4.50
CA HIS A 52 -0.32 5.85 5.96
C HIS A 52 0.42 4.62 6.48
N LEU A 53 0.20 3.44 5.89
CA LEU A 53 0.98 2.25 6.23
C LEU A 53 2.47 2.46 5.92
N ALA A 54 2.80 3.00 4.75
CA ALA A 54 4.18 3.32 4.38
C ALA A 54 4.82 4.32 5.35
N TRP A 55 4.06 5.33 5.79
CA TRP A 55 4.48 6.27 6.83
C TRP A 55 4.67 5.61 8.19
N THR A 56 3.73 4.77 8.61
CA THR A 56 3.80 4.03 9.89
C THR A 56 5.06 3.16 9.97
N LEU A 57 5.45 2.53 8.85
CA LEU A 57 6.68 1.74 8.79
C LEU A 57 7.95 2.60 8.87
N TRP A 58 7.89 3.82 8.35
CA TRP A 58 9.03 4.73 8.34
C TRP A 58 9.19 5.50 9.66
N ASP A 59 8.07 5.97 10.21
CA ASP A 59 8.00 6.81 11.38
C ASP A 59 6.77 6.42 12.21
N ALA A 60 7.02 5.84 13.39
CA ALA A 60 5.99 5.37 14.28
C ALA A 60 5.14 6.51 14.89
N GLU A 61 5.65 7.75 14.90
CA GLU A 61 4.85 8.91 15.35
C GLU A 61 3.72 9.24 14.37
N LYS A 62 3.82 8.76 13.13
CA LYS A 62 2.80 8.89 12.08
C LYS A 62 1.94 7.63 11.94
N ALA A 63 1.97 6.75 12.95
CA ALA A 63 1.19 5.52 12.95
C ALA A 63 -0.31 5.81 12.89
N VAL A 64 -1.00 5.10 11.99
CA VAL A 64 -2.46 5.06 11.96
C VAL A 64 -2.98 3.76 12.58
N PRO A 65 -4.19 3.75 13.15
CA PRO A 65 -4.80 2.51 13.63
C PRO A 65 -4.89 1.47 12.52
N PHE A 66 -4.48 0.24 12.82
CA PHE A 66 -4.48 -0.86 11.86
C PHE A 66 -5.87 -1.10 11.23
N MET A 67 -6.93 -0.94 12.03
CA MET A 67 -8.32 -1.11 11.57
C MET A 67 -8.72 -0.09 10.51
N ASP A 68 -8.18 1.13 10.55
CA ASP A 68 -8.48 2.18 9.58
C ASP A 68 -7.83 1.87 8.22
N VAL A 69 -6.65 1.24 8.26
CA VAL A 69 -5.96 0.74 7.06
C VAL A 69 -6.77 -0.40 6.46
N VAL A 70 -7.00 -1.46 7.25
CA VAL A 70 -7.68 -2.70 6.86
C VAL A 70 -9.09 -2.46 6.33
N GLY A 71 -9.89 -1.63 7.01
CA GLY A 71 -11.26 -1.33 6.60
C GLY A 71 -11.38 -0.66 5.21
N SER A 72 -10.28 -0.12 4.69
CA SER A 72 -10.23 0.60 3.41
C SER A 72 -9.64 -0.22 2.26
N LEU A 73 -9.19 -1.46 2.50
CA LEU A 73 -8.52 -2.28 1.50
C LEU A 73 -9.49 -3.18 0.73
N ASP A 74 -9.23 -3.35 -0.57
CA ASP A 74 -9.84 -4.42 -1.37
C ASP A 74 -9.13 -5.77 -1.15
N SER A 75 -9.73 -6.87 -1.61
CA SER A 75 -9.21 -8.24 -1.40
C SER A 75 -7.76 -8.42 -1.89
N ARG A 76 -7.34 -7.68 -2.93
CA ARG A 76 -5.98 -7.77 -3.47
C ARG A 76 -4.99 -7.02 -2.60
N SER A 77 -5.38 -5.86 -2.13
CA SER A 77 -4.62 -5.02 -1.20
C SER A 77 -4.44 -5.73 0.14
N TYR A 78 -5.46 -6.45 0.59
CA TYR A 78 -5.38 -7.40 1.68
C TYR A 78 -4.34 -8.49 1.45
N ALA A 79 -4.35 -9.14 0.28
CA ALA A 79 -3.38 -10.19 -0.03
C ALA A 79 -1.93 -9.67 0.00
N LEU A 80 -1.71 -8.46 -0.52
CA LEU A 80 -0.40 -7.81 -0.45
C LEU A 80 0.03 -7.54 0.99
N LEU A 81 -0.85 -6.93 1.79
CA LEU A 81 -0.59 -6.61 3.20
C LEU A 81 -0.37 -7.88 4.04
N ALA A 82 -1.21 -8.90 3.87
CA ALA A 82 -1.08 -10.18 4.57
C ALA A 82 0.24 -10.88 4.23
N GLY A 83 0.63 -10.89 2.94
CA GLY A 83 1.92 -11.42 2.50
C GLY A 83 3.10 -10.68 3.13
N PHE A 84 3.00 -9.35 3.26
CA PHE A 84 4.02 -8.56 3.95
C PHE A 84 4.10 -8.89 5.44
N ILE A 85 2.96 -8.95 6.14
CA ILE A 85 2.91 -9.26 7.59
C ILE A 85 3.53 -10.64 7.86
N ALA A 86 3.23 -11.65 7.02
CA ALA A 86 3.85 -12.97 7.12
C ALA A 86 5.38 -12.89 6.96
N ALA A 87 5.86 -12.20 5.92
CA ALA A 87 7.29 -12.00 5.70
C ALA A 87 7.97 -11.24 6.84
N LEU A 88 7.28 -10.26 7.44
CA LEU A 88 7.78 -9.48 8.57
C LEU A 88 8.07 -10.36 9.79
N GLY A 89 7.23 -11.36 10.04
CA GLY A 89 7.41 -12.36 11.12
C GLY A 89 8.59 -13.31 10.89
N GLU A 90 8.96 -13.56 9.63
CA GLU A 90 10.09 -14.42 9.26
C GLU A 90 11.44 -13.67 9.14
N GLY A 91 11.41 -12.34 9.11
CA GLY A 91 12.60 -11.50 9.10
C GLY A 91 13.06 -11.04 7.71
N SER A 92 14.20 -10.33 7.67
CA SER A 92 14.64 -9.59 6.48
C SER A 92 14.81 -10.41 5.19
N PRO A 93 15.27 -11.69 5.21
CA PRO A 93 15.35 -12.48 3.97
C PRO A 93 13.98 -12.83 3.39
N ALA A 94 12.95 -12.97 4.23
CA ALA A 94 11.59 -13.23 3.78
C ALA A 94 10.97 -11.97 3.14
N ILE A 95 11.29 -10.80 3.69
CA ILE A 95 10.89 -9.51 3.10
C ILE A 95 11.45 -9.37 1.68
N ASP A 96 12.69 -9.80 1.43
CA ASP A 96 13.27 -9.77 0.07
C ASP A 96 12.51 -10.67 -0.91
N ARG A 97 12.17 -11.89 -0.48
CA ARG A 97 11.37 -12.81 -1.30
C ARG A 97 10.00 -12.22 -1.60
N TRP A 98 9.38 -11.60 -0.60
CA TRP A 98 8.11 -10.90 -0.76
C TRP A 98 8.23 -9.73 -1.76
N LEU A 99 9.23 -8.86 -1.60
CA LEU A 99 9.50 -7.73 -2.53
C LEU A 99 9.66 -8.21 -3.98
N ALA A 100 10.43 -9.28 -4.19
CA ALA A 100 10.63 -9.87 -5.52
C ALA A 100 9.34 -10.43 -6.14
N SER A 101 8.34 -10.79 -5.33
CA SER A 101 7.03 -11.27 -5.79
C SER A 101 6.02 -10.13 -5.99
N ALA A 102 6.05 -9.11 -5.13
CA ALA A 102 5.13 -7.97 -5.15
C ALA A 102 5.25 -7.17 -6.45
N HIS A 103 6.48 -6.97 -6.95
CA HIS A 103 6.74 -6.21 -8.18
C HIS A 103 6.30 -6.91 -9.47
N LYS A 104 6.05 -8.23 -9.42
CA LYS A 104 5.55 -8.98 -10.59
C LYS A 104 4.04 -8.82 -10.79
N SER A 105 3.34 -8.29 -9.79
CA SER A 105 1.87 -8.25 -9.74
C SER A 105 1.34 -6.83 -9.94
N ARG A 106 1.82 -6.09 -10.95
CA ARG A 106 1.31 -4.74 -11.26
C ARG A 106 -0.06 -4.82 -11.97
N PRO A 107 -1.10 -4.08 -11.54
CA PRO A 107 -2.35 -4.00 -12.30
C PRO A 107 -2.17 -3.22 -13.61
N PRO A 108 -2.94 -3.51 -14.67
CA PRO A 108 -3.17 -2.54 -15.73
C PRO A 108 -3.96 -1.33 -15.18
N PRO A 109 -3.71 -0.11 -15.67
CA PRO A 109 -4.55 1.03 -15.33
C PRO A 109 -5.95 0.78 -15.92
N HIS A 110 -7.02 1.03 -15.17
CA HIS A 110 -8.45 0.93 -15.55
C HIS A 110 -9.24 -0.36 -15.24
N ALA A 111 -9.13 -0.93 -14.03
CA ALA A 111 -10.13 -1.91 -13.55
C ALA A 111 -11.12 -1.31 -12.53
N LEU A 112 -11.51 -0.04 -12.71
CA LEU A 112 -12.60 0.63 -11.98
C LEU A 112 -13.69 1.09 -12.95
N ARG A 113 -14.28 0.15 -13.70
CA ARG A 113 -15.62 0.29 -14.29
C ARG A 113 -16.16 -1.09 -14.61
N MET A 114 -16.99 -1.63 -13.72
CA MET A 114 -18.18 -2.46 -14.04
C MET A 114 -18.61 -3.27 -12.82
N VAL A 115 -19.25 -2.61 -11.87
CA VAL A 115 -20.41 -3.19 -11.18
C VAL A 115 -21.24 -2.00 -10.73
N ASP A 116 -22.29 -1.69 -11.48
CA ASP A 116 -23.54 -1.02 -11.05
C ASP A 116 -24.41 -0.71 -12.28
N SER A 117 -24.71 -1.73 -13.08
CA SER A 117 -25.77 -1.65 -14.11
C SER A 117 -26.62 -2.90 -14.20
N VAL A 118 -26.75 -3.66 -13.11
CA VAL A 118 -27.72 -4.77 -13.04
C VAL A 118 -28.50 -4.63 -11.75
N ASN A 119 -29.42 -3.66 -11.72
CA ASN A 119 -30.62 -3.69 -10.85
C ASN A 119 -31.64 -2.61 -11.25
N SER A 120 -32.01 -2.59 -12.52
CA SER A 120 -33.20 -1.87 -12.97
C SER A 120 -33.88 -2.72 -14.03
N ASP A 121 -34.52 -3.80 -13.59
CA ASP A 121 -35.58 -4.53 -14.32
C ASP A 121 -36.11 -5.64 -13.40
N ARG A 122 -36.83 -5.26 -12.33
CA ARG A 122 -37.67 -6.18 -11.54
C ARG A 122 -38.66 -5.50 -10.59
N GLU A 123 -39.38 -4.51 -11.08
CA GLU A 123 -40.64 -3.97 -10.53
C GLU A 123 -41.37 -3.38 -11.76
N GLU A 124 -42.58 -3.71 -12.21
CA GLU A 124 -43.72 -4.55 -11.79
C GLU A 124 -44.37 -5.12 -13.07
#